data_AF-A0AAW8AP15-F1
#
_entry.id   AF-A0AAW8AP15-F1
#
_cell.length_a   1.000
_cell.length_b   1.000
_cell.length_c   1.000
_cell.angle_alpha   90.00
_cell.angle_beta   90.00
_cell.angle_gamma   90.00
#
_symmetry.space_group_name_H-M   'P 1'
#
loop_
_entity.id
_entity.type
_entity.pdbx_description
1 polymer ?
#
loop_
_entity_poly.entity_id
_entity_poly.type
_entity_poly.pdbx_seq_one_letter_code
_entity_poly.pdbx_strand_id
1 'polypeptide(L)'
;MMTERVREREVQGRIRVSDAEIDAWIDKKRAALEQGGQINLAQVLVSVPEGAPQSLVDERRAIAQAALVRVQGGEDFAKVAREVSEDGNKARGGQIGLRPADRLPDIFVEAVKGLKTGDV
;
A
#
# COMPACT_ATOMS: atom_id res chain seq x y z
N MET A 1 31.02 22.72 -0.86
CA MET A 1 30.12 22.36 0.26
C MET A 1 29.52 23.60 0.93
N MET A 2 28.57 24.28 0.28
CA MET A 2 27.74 25.35 0.91
C MET A 2 26.34 25.50 0.27
N THR A 3 25.97 24.63 -0.68
CA THR A 3 24.67 24.69 -1.39
C THR A 3 23.60 23.75 -0.82
N GLU A 4 23.95 22.85 0.12
CA GLU A 4 22.99 21.95 0.78
C GLU A 4 22.26 22.59 1.97
N ARG A 5 22.81 23.64 2.59
CA ARG A 5 22.20 24.28 3.77
C ARG A 5 21.07 25.27 3.48
N VAL A 6 20.86 25.63 2.22
CA VAL A 6 19.81 26.59 1.84
C VAL A 6 18.52 25.87 1.45
N ARG A 7 18.59 24.64 0.94
CA ARG A 7 17.42 23.86 0.53
C ARG A 7 16.62 23.26 1.70
N GLU A 8 17.24 23.08 2.86
CA GLU A 8 16.54 22.65 4.08
C GLU A 8 15.66 23.74 4.71
N ARG A 9 15.92 25.03 4.42
CA ARG A 9 15.23 26.14 5.09
C ARG A 9 13.90 26.55 4.46
N GLU A 10 13.58 26.07 3.25
CA GLU A 10 12.29 26.37 2.59
C GLU A 10 11.30 25.20 2.62
N VAL A 11 11.74 23.97 2.93
CA VAL A 11 10.86 22.79 2.90
C VAL A 11 10.18 22.50 4.26
N GLN A 12 10.71 23.03 5.38
CA GLN A 12 10.05 22.93 6.69
C GLN A 12 8.88 23.90 6.89
N GLY A 13 8.67 24.87 6.00
CA GLY A 13 7.65 25.92 6.14
C GLY A 13 6.25 25.57 5.62
N ARG A 14 6.04 24.38 5.02
CA ARG A 14 4.77 24.01 4.36
C ARG A 14 4.03 22.80 4.95
N ILE A 15 4.48 22.25 6.07
CA ILE A 15 3.69 21.26 6.81
C ILE A 15 3.34 21.90 8.16
N ARG A 16 2.26 22.68 8.17
CA ARG A 16 1.57 23.01 9.42
C ARG A 16 0.68 21.82 9.75
N VAL A 17 1.22 20.85 10.48
CA VAL A 17 0.36 19.87 11.13
C VAL A 17 -0.45 20.66 12.16
N SER A 18 -1.74 20.78 11.93
CA SER A 18 -2.66 21.42 12.88
C SER A 18 -3.01 20.44 14.00
N ASP A 19 -3.25 20.94 15.20
CA ASP A 19 -3.69 20.10 16.32
C ASP A 19 -4.99 19.32 15.96
N ALA A 20 -5.82 19.87 15.08
CA ALA A 20 -6.99 19.19 14.53
C ALA A 20 -6.66 17.97 13.64
N GLU A 21 -5.55 17.99 12.89
CA GLU A 21 -5.07 16.82 12.13
C GLU A 21 -4.47 15.78 13.07
N ILE A 22 -3.84 16.20 14.17
CA ILE A 22 -3.33 15.31 15.21
C ILE A 22 -4.50 14.62 15.90
N ASP A 23 -5.52 15.36 16.32
CA ASP A 23 -6.70 14.82 16.99
C ASP A 23 -7.50 13.91 16.06
N ALA A 24 -7.71 14.31 14.80
CA ALA A 24 -8.35 13.45 13.80
C ALA A 24 -7.56 12.15 13.55
N TRP A 25 -6.22 12.23 13.57
CA TRP A 25 -5.35 11.06 13.45
C TRP A 25 -5.42 10.17 14.69
N ILE A 26 -5.46 10.76 15.90
CA ILE A 26 -5.60 10.03 17.17
C ILE A 26 -6.97 9.33 17.23
N ASP A 27 -8.05 9.98 16.84
CA ASP A 27 -9.40 9.40 16.87
C ASP A 27 -9.55 8.30 15.80
N LYS A 28 -9.00 8.50 14.60
CA LYS A 28 -8.93 7.45 13.56
C LYS A 28 -8.11 6.25 14.04
N LYS A 29 -6.97 6.48 14.69
CA LYS A 29 -6.14 5.45 15.31
C LYS A 29 -6.87 4.73 16.45
N ARG A 30 -7.59 5.45 17.31
CA ARG A 30 -8.34 4.88 18.44
C ARG A 30 -9.48 3.99 17.94
N ALA A 31 -10.20 4.38 16.89
CA ALA A 31 -11.19 3.53 16.22
C ALA A 31 -10.57 2.28 15.56
N ALA A 32 -9.37 2.40 14.98
CA ALA A 32 -8.62 1.25 14.44
C ALA A 32 -8.08 0.31 15.55
N LEU A 33 -7.71 0.86 16.70
CA LEU A 33 -7.25 0.12 17.88
C LEU A 33 -8.38 -0.64 18.58
N GLU A 34 -9.57 -0.06 18.66
CA GLU A 34 -10.79 -0.74 19.15
C GLU A 34 -11.16 -1.95 18.26
N GLN A 35 -10.75 -1.93 16.99
CA GLN A 35 -10.89 -3.08 16.10
C GLN A 35 -9.77 -4.11 16.21
N GLY A 36 -8.67 -3.82 16.94
CA GLY A 36 -7.68 -4.75 17.52
C GLY A 36 -7.18 -5.92 16.67
N GLY A 37 -7.44 -5.91 15.38
CA GLY A 37 -7.44 -7.09 14.54
C GLY A 37 -6.05 -7.35 14.00
N GLN A 38 -5.61 -8.60 14.11
CA GLN A 38 -4.49 -9.05 13.31
C GLN A 38 -5.00 -9.36 11.91
N ILE A 39 -4.39 -8.75 10.90
CA ILE A 39 -4.74 -8.95 9.50
C ILE A 39 -3.60 -9.75 8.88
N ASN A 40 -3.94 -10.87 8.24
CA ASN A 40 -3.01 -11.61 7.39
C ASN A 40 -3.26 -11.24 5.94
N LEU A 41 -2.27 -10.64 5.29
CA LEU A 41 -2.42 -10.13 3.92
C LEU A 41 -1.22 -10.46 3.03
N ALA A 42 -1.48 -10.48 1.74
CA ALA A 42 -0.51 -10.56 0.67
C ALA A 42 -0.82 -9.49 -0.39
N GLN A 43 0.18 -9.08 -1.16
CA GLN A 43 0.01 -8.08 -2.22
C GLN A 43 0.69 -8.49 -3.53
N VAL A 44 0.20 -7.92 -4.62
CA VAL A 44 0.86 -7.90 -5.92
C VAL A 44 1.14 -6.44 -6.25
N LEU A 45 2.42 -6.08 -6.38
CA LEU A 45 2.82 -4.73 -6.75
C LEU A 45 3.25 -4.70 -8.21
N VAL A 46 2.66 -3.82 -9.02
CA VAL A 46 3.17 -3.49 -10.35
C VAL A 46 3.65 -2.04 -10.29
N SER A 47 4.95 -1.83 -10.46
CA SER A 47 5.58 -0.52 -10.28
C SER A 47 5.41 0.34 -11.52
N VAL A 48 5.24 1.64 -11.29
CA VAL A 48 5.18 2.65 -12.33
C VAL A 48 6.32 3.64 -12.08
N PRO A 49 7.22 3.88 -13.05
CA PRO A 49 8.28 4.88 -12.91
C PRO A 49 7.71 6.28 -12.68
N GLU A 50 8.40 7.08 -11.90
CA GLU A 50 8.05 8.49 -11.73
C GLU A 50 8.18 9.23 -13.07
N GLY A 51 7.16 10.04 -13.41
CA GLY A 51 7.11 10.75 -14.70
C GLY A 51 6.82 9.87 -15.92
N ALA A 52 6.37 8.62 -15.72
CA ALA A 52 5.96 7.74 -16.80
C ALA A 52 4.86 8.38 -17.67
N PRO A 53 4.91 8.22 -19.00
CA PRO A 53 3.83 8.66 -19.88
C PRO A 53 2.54 7.86 -19.58
N GLN A 54 1.38 8.47 -19.81
CA GLN A 54 0.08 7.85 -19.54
C GLN A 54 -0.06 6.46 -20.19
N SER A 55 0.48 6.28 -21.40
CA SER A 55 0.48 4.98 -22.08
C SER A 55 1.16 3.86 -21.28
N LEU A 56 2.28 4.16 -20.62
CA LEU A 56 2.98 3.20 -19.77
C LEU A 56 2.21 2.93 -18.47
N VAL A 57 1.56 3.97 -17.91
CA VAL A 57 0.69 3.80 -16.73
C VAL A 57 -0.46 2.85 -17.06
N ASP A 58 -1.09 3.02 -18.23
CA ASP A 58 -2.21 2.18 -18.67
C ASP A 58 -1.76 0.74 -18.95
N GLU A 59 -0.59 0.54 -19.55
CA GLU A 59 0.01 -0.78 -19.75
C GLU A 59 0.26 -1.49 -18.41
N ARG A 60 0.89 -0.80 -17.45
CA ARG A 60 1.16 -1.35 -16.12
C ARG A 60 -0.13 -1.65 -15.35
N ARG A 61 -1.15 -0.81 -15.50
CA ARG A 61 -2.49 -1.05 -14.95
C ARG A 61 -3.13 -2.29 -15.57
N ALA A 62 -3.01 -2.48 -16.89
CA ALA A 62 -3.55 -3.65 -17.56
C ALA A 62 -2.91 -4.95 -17.04
N ILE A 63 -1.60 -4.94 -16.74
CA ILE A 63 -0.91 -6.07 -16.11
C ILE A 63 -1.50 -6.37 -14.73
N ALA A 64 -1.69 -5.36 -13.89
CA ALA A 64 -2.29 -5.53 -12.57
C ALA A 64 -3.73 -6.06 -12.65
N GLN A 65 -4.54 -5.55 -13.58
CA GLN A 65 -5.91 -6.01 -13.81
C GLN A 65 -5.96 -7.45 -14.32
N ALA A 66 -5.06 -7.85 -15.22
CA ALA A 66 -4.96 -9.23 -15.68
C ALA A 66 -4.60 -10.19 -14.53
N ALA A 67 -3.70 -9.78 -13.63
CA ALA A 67 -3.39 -10.54 -12.43
C ALA A 67 -4.60 -10.69 -11.51
N LEU A 68 -5.37 -9.62 -11.31
CA LEU A 68 -6.61 -9.64 -10.52
C LEU A 68 -7.63 -10.65 -11.10
N VAL A 69 -7.86 -10.62 -12.41
CA VAL A 69 -8.79 -11.54 -13.09
C VAL A 69 -8.36 -12.99 -12.91
N ARG A 70 -7.05 -13.28 -13.00
CA ARG A 70 -6.52 -14.64 -12.78
C ARG A 70 -6.82 -15.16 -11.37
N VAL A 71 -6.58 -14.31 -10.36
CA VAL A 71 -6.84 -14.65 -8.95
C VAL A 71 -8.33 -14.82 -8.69
N GLN A 72 -9.18 -13.92 -9.20
CA GLN A 72 -10.64 -14.03 -9.09
C GLN A 72 -11.19 -15.26 -9.84
N GLY A 73 -10.49 -15.70 -10.89
CA GLY A 73 -10.74 -16.96 -11.59
C GLY A 73 -10.33 -18.22 -10.82
N GLY A 74 -9.77 -18.07 -9.61
CA GLY A 74 -9.36 -19.18 -8.74
C GLY A 74 -7.91 -19.63 -8.90
N GLU A 75 -7.09 -18.91 -9.66
CA GLU A 75 -5.65 -19.18 -9.67
C GLU A 75 -5.02 -18.83 -8.32
N ASP A 76 -4.06 -19.66 -7.87
CA ASP A 76 -3.35 -19.44 -6.60
C ASP A 76 -2.67 -18.06 -6.55
N PHE A 77 -3.05 -17.26 -5.56
CA PHE A 77 -2.53 -15.90 -5.37
C PHE A 77 -1.00 -15.88 -5.28
N ALA A 78 -0.41 -16.83 -4.54
CA ALA A 78 1.03 -16.87 -4.32
C ALA A 78 1.80 -17.15 -5.62
N LYS A 79 1.23 -17.97 -6.52
CA LYS A 79 1.75 -18.18 -7.87
C LYS A 79 1.68 -16.88 -8.70
N VAL A 80 0.52 -16.24 -8.77
CA VAL A 80 0.35 -14.99 -9.53
C VAL A 80 1.30 -13.90 -9.00
N ALA A 81 1.43 -13.78 -7.68
CA ALA A 81 2.35 -12.82 -7.07
C ALA A 81 3.82 -13.12 -7.40
N ARG A 82 4.25 -14.39 -7.41
CA ARG A 82 5.61 -14.77 -7.82
C ARG A 82 5.92 -14.46 -9.27
N GLU A 83 4.91 -14.41 -10.13
CA GLU A 83 5.09 -14.07 -11.55
C GLU A 83 5.08 -12.54 -11.75
N VAL A 84 4.02 -11.89 -11.26
CA VAL A 84 3.67 -10.50 -11.63
C VAL A 84 4.19 -9.46 -10.66
N SER A 85 4.27 -9.77 -9.36
CA SER A 85 4.68 -8.77 -8.35
C SER A 85 6.12 -8.33 -8.58
N GLU A 86 6.38 -7.07 -8.28
CA GLU A 86 7.70 -6.43 -8.29
C GLU A 86 8.12 -5.98 -6.88
N ASP A 87 7.33 -6.32 -5.85
CA ASP A 87 7.70 -6.05 -4.46
C ASP A 87 8.72 -7.06 -3.90
N GLY A 88 9.33 -6.72 -2.77
CA GLY A 88 10.30 -7.59 -2.09
C GLY A 88 9.70 -8.90 -1.56
N ASN A 89 8.37 -9.01 -1.49
CA ASN A 89 7.69 -10.24 -1.06
C ASN A 89 7.34 -11.17 -2.22
N LYS A 90 7.62 -10.81 -3.47
CA LYS A 90 7.40 -11.61 -4.68
C LYS A 90 7.75 -13.08 -4.48
N ALA A 91 8.98 -13.38 -4.05
CA ALA A 91 9.46 -14.76 -3.86
C ALA A 91 8.64 -15.56 -2.82
N ARG A 92 8.08 -14.86 -1.83
CA ARG A 92 7.20 -15.40 -0.79
C ARG A 92 5.72 -15.38 -1.18
N GLY A 93 5.41 -15.20 -2.47
CA GLY A 93 4.03 -15.12 -2.96
C GLY A 93 3.30 -13.86 -2.52
N GLY A 94 4.03 -12.73 -2.37
CA GLY A 94 3.45 -11.44 -2.00
C GLY A 94 3.09 -11.30 -0.52
N GLN A 95 3.41 -12.30 0.31
CA GLN A 95 2.99 -12.33 1.72
C GLN A 95 3.63 -11.20 2.55
N ILE A 96 2.78 -10.36 3.12
CA ILE A 96 3.14 -9.36 4.15
C ILE A 96 3.03 -9.98 5.55
N GLY A 97 2.11 -10.94 5.70
CA GLY A 97 1.92 -11.77 6.87
C GLY A 97 0.93 -11.20 7.89
N LEU A 98 0.80 -11.90 9.01
CA LEU A 98 -0.09 -11.53 10.10
C LEU A 98 0.49 -10.33 10.86
N ARG A 99 -0.19 -9.18 10.79
CA ARG A 99 0.22 -7.95 11.48
C ARG A 99 -0.97 -7.25 12.12
N PRO A 100 -0.75 -6.57 13.27
CA PRO A 100 -1.70 -5.62 13.80
C PRO A 100 -2.05 -4.54 12.76
N ALA A 101 -3.32 -4.19 12.63
CA ALA A 101 -3.78 -3.19 11.66
C ALA A 101 -3.10 -1.82 11.84
N ASP A 102 -2.77 -1.43 13.09
CA ASP A 102 -2.11 -0.16 13.42
C ASP A 102 -0.64 -0.07 12.96
N ARG A 103 -0.03 -1.21 12.63
CA ARG A 103 1.33 -1.35 12.07
C ARG A 103 1.35 -1.45 10.55
N LEU A 104 0.18 -1.48 9.91
CA LEU A 104 0.06 -1.43 8.46
C LEU A 104 -0.17 0.02 8.02
N PRO A 105 0.39 0.44 6.87
CA PRO A 105 0.00 1.70 6.26
C PRO A 105 -1.51 1.76 5.98
N ASP A 106 -2.12 2.93 6.19
CA ASP A 106 -3.57 3.15 6.05
C ASP A 106 -4.14 2.62 4.73
N ILE A 107 -3.39 2.73 3.62
CA ILE A 107 -3.84 2.24 2.31
C ILE A 107 -4.20 0.74 2.32
N PHE A 108 -3.49 -0.07 3.10
CA PHE A 108 -3.81 -1.50 3.22
C PHE A 108 -5.05 -1.72 4.06
N VAL A 109 -5.19 -0.99 5.17
CA VAL A 109 -6.32 -1.14 6.09
C VAL A 109 -7.61 -0.72 5.39
N GLU A 110 -7.60 0.39 4.65
CA GLU A 110 -8.76 0.82 3.87
C GLU A 110 -9.05 -0.11 2.69
N ALA A 111 -8.02 -0.65 2.00
CA ALA A 111 -8.23 -1.56 0.88
C ALA A 111 -8.88 -2.89 1.29
N VAL A 112 -8.59 -3.40 2.49
CA VAL A 112 -9.18 -4.64 2.99
C VAL A 112 -10.47 -4.42 3.81
N LYS A 113 -10.87 -3.17 4.00
CA LYS A 113 -12.06 -2.81 4.77
C LYS A 113 -13.32 -3.30 4.05
N GLY A 114 -13.91 -4.37 4.57
CA GLY A 114 -15.10 -5.01 4.00
C GLY A 114 -14.80 -6.25 3.16
N LEU A 115 -13.53 -6.62 2.97
CA LEU A 115 -13.17 -7.91 2.41
C LEU A 115 -13.34 -9.03 3.44
N LYS A 116 -13.82 -10.20 3.00
CA LYS A 116 -13.80 -11.42 3.81
C LYS A 116 -12.48 -12.14 3.62
N THR A 117 -12.19 -13.10 4.50
CA THR A 117 -11.03 -13.97 4.34
C THR A 117 -11.09 -14.70 3.00
N GLY A 118 -10.06 -14.50 2.17
CA GLY A 118 -9.95 -15.12 0.85
C GLY A 118 -10.38 -14.21 -0.31
N ASP A 119 -10.99 -13.05 -0.01
CA ASP A 119 -11.35 -12.07 -1.04
C ASP A 119 -10.13 -11.27 -1.51
N VAL A 120 -10.21 -10.76 -2.74
CA VAL A 120 -9.21 -9.90 -3.40
C VAL A 120 -9.90 -8.77 -4.14
#